data_AF-A0AA88MW03-F1
#
_entry.id   AF-A0AA88MW03-F1
#
_cell.length_a   1.000
_cell.length_b   1.000
_cell.length_c   1.000
_cell.angle_alpha   90.00
_cell.angle_beta   90.00
_cell.angle_gamma   90.00
#
_symmetry.space_group_name_H-M   'P 1'
#
loop_
_entity.id
_entity.type
_entity.pdbx_description
1 polymer ?
#
loop_
_entity_poly.entity_id
_entity_poly.type
_entity_poly.pdbx_seq_one_letter_code
_entity_poly.pdbx_strand_id
1 'polypeptide(L)'
;MTLACCRLSALKAHFRDRIKSIRMMELRRGVSWFLRVKPPFHRHVCVCSSSSPRAVIFDMFGVLIPSPIPKATEWENENGVPAGTIGQAIKTGGNNNSWSKYMRGELGPEEFLEAFSRDCSQIAGFKVHVGLLHSALTGDSMSQPVTAMIDAVQRARAEGFKTAVLSNNFLMPGGKSYLPLNTSLFDVIVESCRVGLCKPDLRIYLLCAERLGVSPHEAVFLDDLSFNVEAAVQLGMHGITVRDPVLAVKELEQVLKIPLSVYSPGTLSVSQNQQLTQYLKKATQLPLTENIIMRHLSQSYLTDSTYLLTCGQHQFVLKKKPSSEALQKECRLLNVLREAKLPVPSVIYQDEMSSNVLGTPFYLTFYCPGRVFIDHSIPGEDSRGKRCVYETMIKTLCQIHRIDLETTSLENHRDQGQLMESEVKKWAQKFKANEIQPIPAMDRLIDWLLLHLPKYQKTTLLHGNFSLNNLVFDSENPDVRAVLGWSLSTVGDPLVDVATCCMSHFLPATASTQPGRFFAMMGIPSAEEIFDLYRKEMGLEYIPNWQFYMVFCFFRQAAILQTNYKTSLKVTRNTNKQAFEKCCTNIHPGCV
;
A
#
# COMPACT_ATOMS: atom_id res chain seq x y z
N MET A 1 46.39 37.04 63.04
CA MET A 1 45.68 36.35 61.94
C MET A 1 45.99 34.86 62.05
N THR A 2 45.30 34.05 62.84
CA THR A 2 43.89 34.14 63.28
C THR A 2 42.94 33.98 62.10
N LEU A 3 42.01 33.03 62.25
CA LEU A 3 40.91 32.62 61.40
C LEU A 3 41.23 31.52 60.36
N ALA A 4 40.65 30.34 60.63
CA ALA A 4 40.20 29.31 59.69
C ALA A 4 40.85 27.91 59.74
N CYS A 5 41.47 27.50 60.87
CA CYS A 5 41.76 26.08 61.13
C CYS A 5 40.88 25.42 62.22
N CYS A 6 39.89 26.14 62.78
CA CYS A 6 38.97 25.62 63.83
C CYS A 6 37.48 25.54 63.40
N ARG A 7 37.15 25.40 62.11
CA ARG A 7 35.73 25.33 61.66
C ARG A 7 35.32 24.11 60.82
N LEU A 8 36.14 23.07 60.71
CA LEU A 8 35.81 21.88 59.89
C LEU A 8 35.67 20.55 60.67
N SER A 9 35.93 20.53 61.98
CA SER A 9 35.68 19.38 62.85
C SER A 9 34.35 19.45 63.62
N ALA A 10 33.72 20.63 63.73
CA ALA A 10 32.46 20.82 64.47
C ALA A 10 31.17 20.70 63.63
N LEU A 11 31.25 20.63 62.29
CA LEU A 11 30.06 20.43 61.43
C LEU A 11 29.73 18.94 61.19
N LYS A 12 30.59 18.00 61.60
CA LYS A 12 30.39 16.54 61.41
C LYS A 12 29.64 15.85 62.55
N ALA A 13 29.45 16.50 63.70
CA ALA A 13 28.71 15.92 64.84
C ALA A 13 27.20 16.25 64.81
N HIS A 14 26.78 17.37 64.22
CA HIS A 14 25.38 17.82 64.29
C HIS A 14 24.45 17.27 63.18
N PHE A 15 25.01 16.59 62.16
CA PHE A 15 24.24 16.01 61.05
C PHE A 15 23.98 14.49 61.18
N ARG A 16 24.63 13.79 62.13
CA ARG A 16 24.42 12.36 62.36
C ARG A 16 23.22 12.03 63.26
N ASP A 17 22.81 12.94 64.14
CA ASP A 17 21.71 12.68 65.08
C ASP A 17 20.30 12.97 64.53
N ARG A 18 20.18 13.71 63.41
CA ARG A 18 18.88 13.92 62.75
C ARG A 18 18.44 12.80 61.81
N ILE A 19 19.34 11.88 61.42
CA ILE A 19 19.04 10.80 60.46
C ILE A 19 18.61 9.50 61.16
N LYS A 20 18.84 9.35 62.48
CA LYS A 20 18.38 8.18 63.25
C LYS A 20 16.95 8.30 63.78
N SER A 21 16.39 9.51 63.92
CA SER A 21 15.05 9.71 64.49
C SER A 21 13.90 9.58 63.48
N ILE A 22 14.16 9.59 62.17
CA ILE A 22 13.12 9.44 61.14
C ILE A 22 12.96 7.97 60.69
N ARG A 23 13.92 7.10 61.03
CA ARG A 23 13.91 5.68 60.66
C ARG A 23 13.24 4.73 61.66
N MET A 24 12.57 5.24 62.70
CA MET A 24 11.91 4.41 63.73
C MET A 24 10.44 4.74 64.02
N MET A 25 9.79 5.58 63.20
CA MET A 25 8.34 5.87 63.33
C MET A 25 7.46 5.34 62.19
N GLU A 26 8.04 4.83 61.10
CA GLU A 26 7.24 4.24 59.99
C GLU A 26 7.26 2.70 59.94
N LEU A 27 7.89 2.04 60.93
CA LEU A 27 8.03 0.58 60.99
C LEU A 27 7.09 -0.13 61.99
N ARG A 28 6.00 0.53 62.44
CA ARG A 28 4.99 -0.05 63.36
C ARG A 28 3.52 0.18 62.98
N ARG A 29 3.20 0.24 61.68
CA ARG A 29 1.80 0.27 61.21
C ARG A 29 1.47 -0.65 60.02
N GLY A 30 2.29 -1.66 59.76
CA GLY A 30 2.17 -2.45 58.53
C GLY A 30 2.31 -3.96 58.72
N VAL A 31 1.71 -4.58 59.74
CA VAL A 31 1.51 -6.04 59.76
C VAL A 31 0.22 -6.38 60.51
N SER A 32 -0.66 -7.12 59.81
CA SER A 32 -1.81 -7.89 60.33
C SER A 32 -3.11 -7.15 60.67
N TRP A 33 -3.90 -6.83 59.64
CA TRP A 33 -5.34 -7.08 59.67
C TRP A 33 -5.74 -7.72 58.33
N PHE A 34 -5.72 -9.05 58.31
CA PHE A 34 -6.17 -9.87 57.19
C PHE A 34 -7.66 -10.22 57.39
N LEU A 35 -8.40 -10.29 56.26
CA LEU A 35 -9.70 -10.94 56.03
C LEU A 35 -10.99 -10.08 56.21
N ARG A 36 -11.48 -9.48 55.11
CA ARG A 36 -12.72 -9.89 54.38
C ARG A 36 -13.24 -8.83 53.38
N VAL A 37 -13.20 -9.20 52.09
CA VAL A 37 -14.23 -9.05 51.02
C VAL A 37 -14.36 -7.75 50.17
N LYS A 38 -13.97 -7.95 48.88
CA LYS A 38 -14.39 -7.41 47.55
C LYS A 38 -13.80 -6.09 46.97
N PRO A 39 -13.47 -6.07 45.65
CA PRO A 39 -12.66 -5.03 44.98
C PRO A 39 -13.54 -3.89 44.43
N PRO A 40 -12.97 -2.70 44.09
CA PRO A 40 -12.79 -2.42 42.65
C PRO A 40 -11.71 -1.38 42.23
N PHE A 41 -11.44 -1.39 40.91
CA PHE A 41 -10.83 -0.37 40.03
C PHE A 41 -9.32 -0.05 40.09
N HIS A 42 -8.60 -0.54 39.08
CA HIS A 42 -7.27 -0.09 38.66
C HIS A 42 -7.29 1.39 38.23
N ARG A 43 -6.43 2.22 38.83
CA ARG A 43 -6.09 3.55 38.34
C ARG A 43 -4.97 3.44 37.31
N HIS A 44 -5.23 3.96 36.11
CA HIS A 44 -4.21 4.26 35.11
C HIS A 44 -3.16 5.22 35.68
N VAL A 45 -1.88 4.82 35.63
CA VAL A 45 -0.76 5.75 35.82
C VAL A 45 -0.31 6.19 34.43
N CYS A 46 -0.72 7.39 34.03
CA CYS A 46 -0.24 8.05 32.82
C CYS A 46 0.93 8.94 33.22
N VAL A 47 2.14 8.61 32.75
CA VAL A 47 3.31 9.51 32.83
C VAL A 47 3.34 10.30 31.53
N CYS A 48 2.92 11.57 31.57
CA CYS A 48 2.99 12.47 30.42
C CYS A 48 4.46 12.87 30.14
N SER A 49 5.06 12.32 29.09
CA SER A 49 6.22 12.92 28.41
C SER A 49 5.75 13.85 27.30
N SER A 50 6.31 15.06 27.25
CA SER A 50 5.86 16.19 26.40
C SER A 50 6.37 16.16 24.95
N SER A 51 6.77 15.01 24.41
CA SER A 51 7.18 14.86 23.00
C SER A 51 6.06 14.25 22.16
N SER A 52 5.75 14.88 21.02
CA SER A 52 4.82 14.31 20.05
C SER A 52 5.44 13.03 19.44
N PRO A 53 4.68 11.93 19.31
CA PRO A 53 5.17 10.75 18.62
C PRO A 53 5.60 11.06 17.18
N ARG A 54 6.63 10.37 16.70
CA ARG A 54 7.17 10.42 15.33
C ARG A 54 7.35 9.03 14.71
N ALA A 55 7.25 7.98 15.53
CA ALA A 55 7.36 6.60 15.07
C ALA A 55 6.33 5.69 15.74
N VAL A 56 5.94 4.64 15.02
CA VAL A 56 5.07 3.58 15.51
C VAL A 56 5.75 2.23 15.26
N ILE A 57 5.94 1.47 16.33
CA ILE A 57 6.63 0.18 16.35
C ILE A 57 5.60 -0.90 16.67
N PHE A 58 5.49 -1.89 15.80
CA PHE A 58 4.50 -2.95 15.92
C PHE A 58 5.20 -4.27 16.21
N ASP A 59 4.67 -5.07 17.15
CA ASP A 59 4.93 -6.50 17.11
C ASP A 59 4.34 -7.12 15.86
N MET A 60 4.87 -8.27 15.46
CA MET A 60 4.34 -9.04 14.34
C MET A 60 3.19 -9.95 14.81
N PHE A 61 3.48 -10.88 15.72
CA PHE A 61 2.52 -11.88 16.18
C PHE A 61 1.49 -11.24 17.13
N GLY A 62 0.21 -11.58 16.98
CA GLY A 62 -0.87 -11.01 17.79
C GLY A 62 -1.25 -9.56 17.47
N VAL A 63 -0.46 -8.87 16.64
CA VAL A 63 -0.70 -7.48 16.23
C VAL A 63 -0.87 -7.37 14.71
N LEU A 64 0.16 -7.65 13.92
CA LEU A 64 0.10 -7.56 12.45
C LEU A 64 -0.38 -8.86 11.80
N ILE A 65 -0.15 -10.00 12.44
CA ILE A 65 -0.65 -11.33 12.07
C ILE A 65 -1.23 -12.02 13.33
N PRO A 66 -1.99 -13.11 13.20
CA PRO A 66 -2.56 -13.82 14.35
C PRO A 66 -1.51 -14.23 15.40
N SER A 67 -1.96 -14.29 16.66
CA SER A 67 -1.11 -14.76 17.76
C SER A 67 -0.87 -16.28 17.63
N PRO A 68 0.36 -16.77 17.88
CA PRO A 68 0.66 -18.20 17.83
C PRO A 68 0.08 -18.98 19.02
N ILE A 69 -0.31 -18.29 20.10
CA ILE A 69 -0.76 -18.94 21.36
C ILE A 69 -2.03 -19.80 21.16
N PRO A 70 -3.13 -19.29 20.56
CA PRO A 70 -4.31 -20.13 20.31
C PRO A 70 -4.00 -21.36 19.44
N LYS A 71 -3.10 -21.22 18.47
CA LYS A 71 -2.72 -22.32 17.57
C LYS A 71 -1.87 -23.37 18.28
N ALA A 72 -1.02 -22.96 19.21
CA ALA A 72 -0.31 -23.88 20.09
C ALA A 72 -1.29 -24.69 20.96
N THR A 73 -2.32 -24.05 21.53
CA THR A 73 -3.36 -24.74 22.31
C THR A 73 -4.18 -25.73 21.47
N GLU A 74 -4.54 -25.34 20.25
CA GLU A 74 -5.23 -26.23 19.30
C GLU A 74 -4.35 -27.46 18.97
N TRP A 75 -3.07 -27.22 18.68
CA TRP A 75 -2.11 -28.29 18.41
C TRP A 75 -1.95 -29.24 19.61
N GLU A 76 -1.92 -28.73 20.84
CA GLU A 76 -1.88 -29.55 22.05
C GLU A 76 -3.07 -30.52 22.10
N ASN A 77 -4.27 -30.02 21.87
CA ASN A 77 -5.50 -30.82 21.88
C ASN A 77 -5.50 -31.89 20.77
N GLU A 78 -5.11 -31.52 19.55
CA GLU A 78 -5.06 -32.44 18.39
C GLU A 78 -4.04 -33.57 18.58
N ASN A 79 -2.97 -33.32 19.32
CA ASN A 79 -1.86 -34.26 19.50
C ASN A 79 -1.89 -34.96 20.88
N GLY A 80 -2.98 -34.80 21.65
CA GLY A 80 -3.14 -35.43 22.96
C GLY A 80 -2.13 -34.95 24.01
N VAL A 81 -1.59 -33.74 23.85
CA VAL A 81 -0.66 -33.11 24.78
C VAL A 81 -1.46 -32.37 25.86
N PRO A 82 -1.10 -32.47 27.15
CA PRO A 82 -1.80 -31.76 28.21
C PRO A 82 -1.85 -30.25 27.94
N ALA A 83 -3.03 -29.65 28.09
CA ALA A 83 -3.23 -28.23 27.82
C ALA A 83 -2.28 -27.35 28.64
N GLY A 84 -1.61 -26.41 27.96
CA GLY A 84 -0.64 -25.50 28.55
C GLY A 84 0.79 -26.02 28.60
N THR A 85 1.08 -27.23 28.10
CA THR A 85 2.44 -27.79 28.03
C THR A 85 3.39 -26.89 27.23
N ILE A 86 3.00 -26.46 26.04
CA ILE A 86 3.77 -25.55 25.18
C ILE A 86 3.96 -24.21 25.88
N GLY A 87 2.89 -23.65 26.45
CA GLY A 87 2.95 -22.40 27.20
C GLY A 87 3.88 -22.49 28.42
N GLN A 88 3.93 -23.64 29.09
CA GLN A 88 4.85 -23.91 30.20
C GLN A 88 6.28 -24.13 29.71
N ALA A 89 6.50 -24.80 28.57
CA ALA A 89 7.82 -24.98 27.97
C ALA A 89 8.45 -23.64 27.55
N ILE A 90 7.63 -22.71 27.07
CA ILE A 90 8.04 -21.33 26.71
C ILE A 90 8.45 -20.52 27.96
N LYS A 91 7.94 -20.86 29.15
CA LYS A 91 8.20 -20.11 30.40
C LYS A 91 9.27 -20.74 31.29
N THR A 92 9.27 -22.07 31.39
CA THR A 92 10.20 -22.84 32.23
C THR A 92 11.63 -22.59 31.77
N GLY A 93 12.56 -22.28 32.68
CA GLY A 93 13.97 -21.98 32.36
C GLY A 93 14.28 -20.54 31.97
N GLY A 94 13.27 -19.65 31.89
CA GLY A 94 13.45 -18.23 31.60
C GLY A 94 14.21 -17.99 30.28
N ASN A 95 15.11 -17.00 30.26
CA ASN A 95 15.87 -16.64 29.06
C ASN A 95 16.76 -17.77 28.49
N ASN A 96 17.01 -18.85 29.24
CA ASN A 96 17.88 -19.96 28.82
C ASN A 96 17.14 -21.16 28.25
N ASN A 97 15.81 -21.11 28.16
CA ASN A 97 15.03 -22.20 27.59
C ASN A 97 15.18 -22.32 26.08
N SER A 98 14.87 -23.49 25.52
CA SER A 98 15.08 -23.79 24.11
C SER A 98 14.29 -22.85 23.19
N TRP A 99 13.07 -22.45 23.59
CA TRP A 99 12.29 -21.44 22.88
C TRP A 99 13.02 -20.10 22.79
N SER A 100 13.46 -19.55 23.92
CA SER A 100 14.13 -18.25 23.96
C SER A 100 15.46 -18.25 23.20
N LYS A 101 16.21 -19.36 23.24
CA LYS A 101 17.42 -19.56 22.44
C LYS A 101 17.13 -19.58 20.94
N TYR A 102 16.07 -20.27 20.54
CA TYR A 102 15.60 -20.27 19.15
C TYR A 102 15.18 -18.88 18.67
N MET A 103 14.41 -18.15 19.49
CA MET A 103 14.01 -16.77 19.19
C MET A 103 15.22 -15.83 19.07
N ARG A 104 16.33 -16.09 19.76
CA ARG A 104 17.57 -15.31 19.61
C ARG A 104 18.49 -15.80 18.50
N GLY A 105 18.12 -16.87 17.79
CA GLY A 105 18.94 -17.47 16.73
C GLY A 105 20.16 -18.23 17.27
N GLU A 106 20.18 -18.58 18.55
CA GLU A 106 21.22 -19.40 19.17
C GLU A 106 21.05 -20.90 18.85
N LEU A 107 19.84 -21.30 18.45
CA LEU A 107 19.53 -22.66 17.97
C LEU A 107 19.02 -22.59 16.54
N GLY A 108 19.46 -23.54 15.70
CA GLY A 108 18.85 -23.78 14.39
C GLY A 108 17.47 -24.45 14.50
N PRO A 109 16.68 -24.53 13.42
CA PRO A 109 15.36 -25.14 13.42
C PRO A 109 15.37 -26.60 13.87
N GLU A 110 16.31 -27.40 13.39
CA GLU A 110 16.43 -28.82 13.74
C GLU A 110 16.81 -29.01 15.21
N GLU A 111 17.80 -28.26 15.70
CA GLU A 111 18.23 -28.28 17.11
C GLU A 111 17.12 -27.83 18.06
N PHE A 112 16.34 -26.82 17.65
CA PHE A 112 15.17 -26.36 18.38
C PHE A 112 14.11 -27.45 18.49
N LEU A 113 13.78 -28.15 17.40
CA LEU A 113 12.79 -29.23 17.44
C LEU A 113 13.17 -30.33 18.43
N GLU A 114 14.45 -30.71 18.47
CA GLU A 114 14.95 -31.71 19.43
C GLU A 114 14.92 -31.19 20.87
N ALA A 115 15.42 -29.97 21.10
CA ALA A 115 15.47 -29.37 22.43
C ALA A 115 14.06 -29.10 23.00
N PHE A 116 13.17 -28.52 22.19
CA PHE A 116 11.82 -28.19 22.60
C PHE A 116 10.93 -29.43 22.77
N SER A 117 11.13 -30.47 21.97
CA SER A 117 10.48 -31.78 22.20
C SER A 117 10.88 -32.37 23.54
N ARG A 118 12.15 -32.25 23.94
CA ARG A 118 12.62 -32.71 25.27
C ARG A 118 11.96 -31.89 26.39
N ASP A 119 11.94 -30.57 26.27
CA ASP A 119 11.31 -29.69 27.26
C ASP A 119 9.82 -30.01 27.44
N CYS A 120 9.09 -30.15 26.33
CA CYS A 120 7.67 -30.53 26.36
C CYS A 120 7.45 -31.93 26.94
N SER A 121 8.33 -32.89 26.62
CA SER A 121 8.23 -34.26 27.14
C SER A 121 8.41 -34.32 28.66
N GLN A 122 9.34 -33.52 29.19
CA GLN A 122 9.57 -33.42 30.63
C GLN A 122 8.35 -32.84 31.37
N ILE A 123 7.69 -31.87 30.76
CA ILE A 123 6.49 -31.24 31.33
C ILE A 123 5.28 -32.18 31.25
N ALA A 124 5.05 -32.80 30.09
CA ALA A 124 3.91 -33.68 29.86
C ALA A 124 4.03 -35.04 30.59
N GLY A 125 5.25 -35.45 30.96
CA GLY A 125 5.52 -36.75 31.59
C GLY A 125 5.54 -37.94 30.62
N PHE A 126 5.48 -37.67 29.31
CA PHE A 126 5.61 -38.67 28.24
C PHE A 126 6.26 -38.03 27.00
N LYS A 127 6.62 -38.86 26.01
CA LYS A 127 7.32 -38.38 24.81
C LYS A 127 6.41 -37.51 23.93
N VAL A 128 6.75 -36.23 23.79
CA VAL A 128 6.09 -35.26 22.91
C VAL A 128 7.00 -34.97 21.72
N HIS A 129 6.45 -35.05 20.51
CA HIS A 129 7.16 -34.71 19.26
C HIS A 129 6.59 -33.44 18.64
N VAL A 130 7.34 -32.34 18.70
CA VAL A 130 6.88 -31.01 18.23
C VAL A 130 7.14 -30.76 16.74
N GLY A 131 7.49 -31.79 15.95
CA GLY A 131 7.86 -31.65 14.53
C GLY A 131 6.79 -30.98 13.67
N LEU A 132 5.51 -31.19 14.00
CA LEU A 132 4.37 -30.56 13.30
C LEU A 132 3.98 -29.19 13.88
N LEU A 133 4.47 -28.83 15.07
CA LEU A 133 4.15 -27.55 15.71
C LEU A 133 4.70 -26.39 14.88
N HIS A 134 5.92 -26.52 14.35
CA HIS A 134 6.51 -25.49 13.50
C HIS A 134 5.63 -25.21 12.26
N SER A 135 5.18 -26.25 11.57
CA SER A 135 4.25 -26.13 10.44
C SER A 135 2.91 -25.52 10.84
N ALA A 136 2.39 -25.85 12.03
CA ALA A 136 1.15 -25.27 12.55
C ALA A 136 1.28 -23.76 12.82
N LEU A 137 2.45 -23.32 13.31
CA LEU A 137 2.74 -21.92 13.61
C LEU A 137 3.09 -21.07 12.36
N THR A 138 3.35 -21.71 11.22
CA THR A 138 3.74 -21.04 9.97
C THR A 138 2.79 -21.32 8.81
N GLY A 139 1.63 -21.94 9.06
CA GLY A 139 0.64 -22.27 8.04
C GLY A 139 -0.14 -21.04 7.54
N ASP A 140 -0.94 -21.24 6.47
CA ASP A 140 -1.65 -20.15 5.78
C ASP A 140 -2.53 -19.30 6.71
N SER A 141 -3.17 -19.91 7.71
CA SER A 141 -4.00 -19.20 8.69
C SER A 141 -3.20 -18.23 9.57
N MET A 142 -1.90 -18.48 9.77
CA MET A 142 -0.97 -17.63 10.52
C MET A 142 -0.32 -16.55 9.65
N SER A 143 -0.51 -16.60 8.34
CA SER A 143 0.07 -15.63 7.39
C SER A 143 -0.88 -14.48 7.04
N GLN A 144 -2.16 -14.59 7.41
CA GLN A 144 -3.18 -13.60 7.08
C GLN A 144 -2.97 -12.31 7.88
N PRO A 145 -2.69 -11.16 7.23
CA PRO A 145 -2.49 -9.92 7.96
C PRO A 145 -3.77 -9.43 8.62
N VAL A 146 -3.64 -8.82 9.80
CA VAL A 146 -4.74 -8.18 10.52
C VAL A 146 -5.06 -6.86 9.82
N THR A 147 -6.11 -6.85 8.99
CA THR A 147 -6.46 -5.72 8.10
C THR A 147 -6.47 -4.37 8.81
N ALA A 148 -7.14 -4.26 9.96
CA ALA A 148 -7.22 -3.01 10.72
C ALA A 148 -5.85 -2.45 11.13
N MET A 149 -4.89 -3.32 11.45
CA MET A 149 -3.54 -2.92 11.82
C MET A 149 -2.69 -2.57 10.60
N ILE A 150 -2.83 -3.29 9.49
CA ILE A 150 -2.15 -2.95 8.23
C ILE A 150 -2.63 -1.60 7.70
N ASP A 151 -3.93 -1.32 7.77
CA ASP A 151 -4.49 -0.02 7.41
C ASP A 151 -3.93 1.09 8.30
N ALA A 152 -3.79 0.84 9.61
CA ALA A 152 -3.18 1.78 10.55
C ALA A 152 -1.69 2.02 10.25
N VAL A 153 -0.91 0.99 9.88
CA VAL A 153 0.49 1.12 9.45
C VAL A 153 0.59 1.99 8.21
N GLN A 154 -0.20 1.67 7.17
CA GLN A 154 -0.21 2.42 5.91
C GLN A 154 -0.60 3.88 6.15
N ARG A 155 -1.56 4.11 7.04
CA ARG A 155 -2.02 5.44 7.42
C ARG A 155 -0.96 6.23 8.20
N ALA A 156 -0.35 5.64 9.22
CA ALA A 156 0.71 6.28 9.98
C ALA A 156 1.87 6.68 9.05
N ARG A 157 2.27 5.77 8.14
CA ARG A 157 3.30 6.05 7.13
C ARG A 157 2.92 7.20 6.21
N ALA A 158 1.68 7.21 5.70
CA ALA A 158 1.18 8.26 4.82
C ALA A 158 1.17 9.65 5.50
N GLU A 159 1.00 9.71 6.82
CA GLU A 159 1.06 10.94 7.62
C GLU A 159 2.49 11.30 8.07
N GLY A 160 3.50 10.57 7.59
CA GLY A 160 4.91 10.87 7.83
C GLY A 160 5.49 10.27 9.12
N PHE A 161 4.77 9.40 9.81
CA PHE A 161 5.32 8.63 10.92
C PHE A 161 6.24 7.53 10.38
N LYS A 162 7.38 7.32 11.04
CA LYS A 162 8.24 6.17 10.77
C LYS A 162 7.56 4.90 11.28
N THR A 163 7.61 3.82 10.51
CA THR A 163 6.96 2.55 10.87
C THR A 163 8.01 1.45 11.04
N ALA A 164 7.87 0.61 12.07
CA ALA A 164 8.76 -0.51 12.29
C ALA A 164 8.06 -1.79 12.75
N VAL A 165 8.71 -2.92 12.47
CA VAL A 165 8.41 -4.20 13.10
C VAL A 165 9.50 -4.51 14.12
N LEU A 166 9.10 -4.83 15.35
CA LEU A 166 9.98 -5.35 16.40
C LEU A 166 9.44 -6.70 16.86
N SER A 167 9.97 -7.78 16.28
CA SER A 167 9.44 -9.12 16.45
C SER A 167 10.41 -10.03 17.18
N ASN A 168 9.89 -10.74 18.18
CA ASN A 168 10.48 -12.02 18.55
C ASN A 168 10.16 -12.97 17.39
N ASN A 169 11.13 -13.22 16.51
CA ASN A 169 11.01 -14.05 15.32
C ASN A 169 12.04 -15.20 15.33
N PHE A 170 11.88 -16.15 14.41
CA PHE A 170 12.70 -17.36 14.30
C PHE A 170 13.10 -17.64 12.84
N LEU A 171 14.10 -18.51 12.66
CA LEU A 171 14.57 -18.97 11.36
C LEU A 171 13.81 -20.22 10.92
N MET A 172 13.50 -20.32 9.63
CA MET A 172 12.94 -21.51 9.00
C MET A 172 14.07 -22.43 8.50
N PRO A 173 13.79 -23.72 8.23
CA PRO A 173 14.66 -24.54 7.41
C PRO A 173 15.06 -23.81 6.11
N GLY A 174 16.36 -23.80 5.81
CA GLY A 174 16.91 -23.01 4.69
C GLY A 174 17.34 -21.58 5.06
N GLY A 175 17.30 -21.20 6.34
CA GLY A 175 17.96 -20.00 6.86
C GLY A 175 17.22 -18.68 6.64
N LYS A 176 16.04 -18.69 6.02
CA LYS A 176 15.15 -17.51 5.93
C LYS A 176 14.32 -17.40 7.21
N SER A 177 14.09 -16.19 7.69
CA SER A 177 13.14 -15.97 8.80
C SER A 177 11.69 -16.01 8.33
N TYR A 178 10.77 -16.36 9.23
CA TYR A 178 9.33 -16.34 8.95
C TYR A 178 8.82 -14.89 8.98
N LEU A 179 8.55 -14.30 7.82
CA LEU A 179 8.13 -12.89 7.72
C LEU A 179 7.05 -12.72 6.63
N PRO A 180 5.80 -13.17 6.87
CA PRO A 180 4.70 -13.10 5.91
C PRO A 180 4.09 -11.69 5.82
N LEU A 181 4.94 -10.66 5.73
CA LEU A 181 4.54 -9.26 5.70
C LEU A 181 5.06 -8.59 4.43
N ASN A 182 4.31 -7.61 3.92
CA ASN A 182 4.84 -6.69 2.94
C ASN A 182 5.87 -5.76 3.61
N THR A 183 7.15 -6.08 3.45
CA THR A 183 8.27 -5.35 4.07
C THR A 183 8.37 -3.89 3.60
N SER A 184 7.80 -3.54 2.44
CA SER A 184 7.81 -2.15 1.94
C SER A 184 6.99 -1.18 2.80
N LEU A 185 6.19 -1.68 3.74
CA LEU A 185 5.37 -0.88 4.65
C LEU A 185 6.15 -0.36 5.87
N PHE A 186 7.38 -0.83 6.08
CA PHE A 186 8.16 -0.54 7.27
C PHE A 186 9.52 0.04 6.90
N ASP A 187 9.94 1.10 7.62
CA ASP A 187 11.27 1.68 7.48
C ASP A 187 12.34 0.80 8.13
N VAL A 188 11.97 0.11 9.20
CA VAL A 188 12.86 -0.74 9.99
C VAL A 188 12.18 -2.05 10.35
N ILE A 189 12.89 -3.16 10.19
CA ILE A 189 12.48 -4.48 10.69
C ILE A 189 13.59 -4.99 11.60
N VAL A 190 13.25 -5.29 12.85
CA VAL A 190 14.13 -5.90 13.84
C VAL A 190 13.58 -7.27 14.19
N GLU A 191 14.33 -8.30 13.80
CA GLU A 191 14.01 -9.70 14.05
C GLU A 191 14.96 -10.24 15.10
N SER A 192 14.43 -10.74 16.22
CA SER A 192 15.24 -11.21 17.35
C SER A 192 16.31 -12.23 16.97
N CYS A 193 15.97 -13.16 16.08
CA CYS A 193 16.86 -14.23 15.64
C CYS A 193 18.05 -13.74 14.81
N ARG A 194 17.96 -12.54 14.22
CA ARG A 194 19.05 -11.93 13.44
C ARG A 194 19.95 -11.04 14.27
N VAL A 195 19.45 -10.52 15.40
CA VAL A 195 20.17 -9.56 16.23
C VAL A 195 20.65 -10.15 17.56
N GLY A 196 20.28 -11.39 17.88
CA GLY A 196 20.70 -12.07 19.11
C GLY A 196 20.04 -11.54 20.38
N LEU A 197 18.94 -10.79 20.25
CA LEU A 197 18.21 -10.17 21.37
C LEU A 197 16.73 -10.48 21.21
N CYS A 198 15.99 -10.70 22.28
CA CYS A 198 14.53 -10.89 22.24
C CYS A 198 13.84 -9.98 23.27
N LYS A 199 12.65 -9.48 22.94
CA LYS A 199 11.74 -8.85 23.91
C LYS A 199 11.47 -9.83 25.06
N PRO A 200 11.44 -9.37 26.32
CA PRO A 200 11.42 -7.98 26.77
C PRO A 200 12.80 -7.36 27.09
N ASP A 201 13.91 -7.87 26.55
CA ASP A 201 15.24 -7.26 26.76
C ASP A 201 15.27 -5.80 26.26
N LEU A 202 15.50 -4.84 27.15
CA LEU A 202 15.49 -3.40 26.84
C LEU A 202 16.39 -3.02 25.66
N ARG A 203 17.48 -3.76 25.42
CA ARG A 203 18.43 -3.48 24.34
C ARG A 203 17.80 -3.63 22.95
N ILE A 204 16.81 -4.51 22.76
CA ILE A 204 16.18 -4.70 21.45
C ILE A 204 15.29 -3.51 21.06
N TYR A 205 14.63 -2.88 22.03
CA TYR A 205 13.82 -1.69 21.84
C TYR A 205 14.70 -0.47 21.52
N LEU A 206 15.82 -0.33 22.24
CA LEU A 206 16.82 0.71 21.96
C LEU A 206 17.41 0.58 20.56
N LEU A 207 17.76 -0.65 20.15
CA LEU A 207 18.24 -0.93 18.79
C LEU A 207 17.20 -0.54 17.73
N CYS A 208 15.92 -0.83 17.96
CA CYS A 208 14.85 -0.44 17.04
C CYS A 208 14.71 1.08 16.94
N ALA A 209 14.72 1.79 18.07
CA ALA A 209 14.64 3.26 18.11
C ALA A 209 15.86 3.91 17.42
N GLU A 210 17.06 3.37 17.66
CA GLU A 210 18.30 3.81 17.01
C GLU A 210 18.22 3.66 15.48
N ARG A 211 17.82 2.48 14.98
CA ARG A 211 17.66 2.23 13.53
C ARG A 211 16.60 3.13 12.91
N LEU A 212 15.55 3.46 13.66
CA LEU A 212 14.54 4.43 13.24
C LEU A 212 15.05 5.87 13.30
N GLY A 213 16.15 6.15 14.01
CA GLY A 213 16.63 7.52 14.24
C GLY A 213 15.60 8.36 15.01
N VAL A 214 15.03 7.81 16.09
CA VAL A 214 14.13 8.48 17.02
C VAL A 214 14.53 8.16 18.46
N SER A 215 14.17 9.04 19.40
CA SER A 215 14.26 8.70 20.83
C SER A 215 13.09 7.80 21.25
N PRO A 216 13.23 6.95 22.29
CA PRO A 216 12.11 6.15 22.79
C PRO A 216 10.86 6.98 23.14
N HIS A 217 11.02 8.19 23.67
CA HIS A 217 9.92 9.12 23.99
C HIS A 217 9.13 9.64 22.77
N GLU A 218 9.67 9.47 21.57
CA GLU A 218 9.00 9.80 20.30
C GLU A 218 8.33 8.57 19.65
N ALA A 219 8.33 7.41 20.30
CA ALA A 219 7.81 6.16 19.74
C ALA A 219 6.57 5.64 20.49
N VAL A 220 5.63 5.11 19.72
CA VAL A 220 4.53 4.26 20.22
C VAL A 220 4.87 2.80 19.95
N PHE A 221 4.69 1.92 20.93
CA PHE A 221 4.92 0.47 20.80
C PHE A 221 3.63 -0.32 21.04
N LEU A 222 3.29 -1.20 20.11
CA LEU A 222 2.11 -2.07 20.16
C LEU A 222 2.52 -3.54 20.24
N ASP A 223 2.00 -4.28 21.22
CA ASP A 223 2.27 -5.71 21.44
C ASP A 223 1.06 -6.36 22.14
N ASP A 224 0.78 -7.65 21.88
CA ASP A 224 -0.31 -8.36 22.54
C ASP A 224 0.07 -8.82 23.96
N LEU A 225 1.37 -8.89 24.27
CA LEU A 225 1.90 -9.29 25.56
C LEU A 225 2.23 -8.06 26.42
N SER A 226 1.47 -7.86 27.50
CA SER A 226 1.60 -6.68 28.36
C SER A 226 3.01 -6.48 28.94
N PHE A 227 3.73 -7.57 29.24
CA PHE A 227 5.10 -7.48 29.76
C PHE A 227 6.11 -6.93 28.74
N ASN A 228 5.88 -7.15 27.43
CA ASN A 228 6.68 -6.52 26.37
C ASN A 228 6.38 -5.02 26.29
N VAL A 229 5.11 -4.64 26.46
CA VAL A 229 4.69 -3.24 26.48
C VAL A 229 5.27 -2.52 27.69
N GLU A 230 5.22 -3.14 28.88
CA GLU A 230 5.80 -2.61 30.12
C GLU A 230 7.31 -2.34 29.98
N ALA A 231 8.05 -3.23 29.31
CA ALA A 231 9.48 -3.05 29.04
C ALA A 231 9.75 -1.85 28.10
N ALA A 232 8.92 -1.66 27.07
CA ALA A 232 9.01 -0.47 26.20
C ALA A 232 8.71 0.83 26.96
N VAL A 233 7.71 0.82 27.83
CA VAL A 233 7.31 1.97 28.66
C VAL A 233 8.41 2.34 29.66
N GLN A 234 9.19 1.38 30.17
CA GLN A 234 10.36 1.67 31.03
C GLN A 234 11.42 2.53 30.32
N LEU A 235 11.49 2.45 28.98
CA LEU A 235 12.39 3.28 28.17
C LEU A 235 11.77 4.62 27.78
N GLY A 236 10.49 4.86 28.12
CA GLY A 236 9.78 6.09 27.83
C GLY A 236 8.90 6.05 26.58
N MET A 237 8.76 4.90 25.91
CA MET A 237 7.82 4.74 24.79
C MET A 237 6.36 4.82 25.29
N HIS A 238 5.46 5.27 24.41
CA HIS A 238 4.03 5.12 24.66
C HIS A 238 3.60 3.68 24.34
N GLY A 239 3.16 2.92 25.33
CA GLY A 239 2.82 1.51 25.16
C GLY A 239 1.32 1.27 24.98
N ILE A 240 0.93 0.47 24.00
CA ILE A 240 -0.45 0.01 23.77
C ILE A 240 -0.46 -1.52 23.81
N THR A 241 -1.27 -2.10 24.68
CA THR A 241 -1.46 -3.56 24.73
C THR A 241 -2.61 -3.98 23.82
N VAL A 242 -2.32 -4.77 22.80
CA VAL A 242 -3.29 -5.18 21.78
C VAL A 242 -4.06 -6.42 22.25
N ARG A 243 -5.33 -6.22 22.65
CA ARG A 243 -6.27 -7.31 22.92
C ARG A 243 -7.31 -7.47 21.81
N ASP A 244 -7.75 -6.33 21.30
CA ASP A 244 -8.65 -6.20 20.16
C ASP A 244 -8.01 -5.21 19.19
N PRO A 245 -7.74 -5.61 17.92
CA PRO A 245 -7.07 -4.74 16.97
C PRO A 245 -7.82 -3.42 16.70
N VAL A 246 -9.15 -3.44 16.69
CA VAL A 246 -9.96 -2.24 16.38
C VAL A 246 -9.89 -1.24 17.53
N LEU A 247 -9.97 -1.70 18.77
CA LEU A 247 -9.82 -0.84 19.95
C LEU A 247 -8.39 -0.30 20.09
N ALA A 248 -7.38 -1.12 19.82
CA ALA A 248 -5.98 -0.69 19.84
C ALA A 248 -5.69 0.37 18.78
N VAL A 249 -6.27 0.25 17.59
CA VAL A 249 -6.18 1.30 16.56
C VAL A 249 -6.83 2.60 17.04
N LYS A 250 -7.99 2.55 17.70
CA LYS A 250 -8.63 3.75 18.28
C LYS A 250 -7.79 4.41 19.37
N GLU A 251 -7.11 3.61 20.20
CA GLU A 251 -6.17 4.13 21.19
C GLU A 251 -4.97 4.80 20.49
N LEU A 252 -4.42 4.15 19.45
CA LEU A 252 -3.35 4.72 18.64
C LEU A 252 -3.77 6.03 17.97
N GLU A 253 -5.00 6.16 17.48
CA GLU A 253 -5.55 7.43 16.94
C GLU A 253 -5.46 8.58 17.95
N GLN A 254 -5.80 8.31 19.22
CA GLN A 254 -5.78 9.30 20.29
C GLN A 254 -4.35 9.76 20.60
N VAL A 255 -3.40 8.82 20.55
CA VAL A 255 -1.98 9.06 20.80
C VAL A 255 -1.34 9.86 19.66
N LEU A 256 -1.60 9.46 18.42
CA LEU A 256 -1.03 10.10 17.23
C LEU A 256 -1.78 11.38 16.82
N LYS A 257 -3.00 11.60 17.35
CA LYS A 257 -3.90 12.70 17.02
C LYS A 257 -4.24 12.77 15.52
N ILE A 258 -4.34 11.60 14.88
CA ILE A 258 -4.76 11.44 13.49
C ILE A 258 -5.79 10.32 13.38
N PRO A 259 -6.76 10.40 12.46
CA PRO A 259 -7.68 9.29 12.20
C PRO A 259 -6.95 8.16 11.46
N LEU A 260 -7.13 6.94 11.97
CA LEU A 260 -6.61 5.67 11.47
C LEU A 260 -7.72 4.71 11.02
N SER A 261 -8.96 4.87 11.52
CA SER A 261 -10.10 3.97 11.35
C SER A 261 -10.96 4.20 10.09
N VAL A 262 -10.54 5.08 9.19
CA VAL A 262 -11.20 5.34 7.88
C VAL A 262 -10.13 5.49 6.80
N TYR A 263 -9.40 4.41 6.55
CA TYR A 263 -8.37 4.37 5.53
C TYR A 263 -8.90 3.71 4.25
N SER A 264 -8.57 4.32 3.11
CA SER A 264 -8.78 3.73 1.79
C SER A 264 -7.39 3.53 1.16
N PRO A 265 -6.95 2.29 0.95
CA PRO A 265 -5.63 1.99 0.40
C PRO A 265 -5.26 2.85 -0.81
N GLY A 266 -4.03 3.35 -0.85
CA GLY A 266 -3.53 4.18 -1.95
C GLY A 266 -3.90 5.67 -1.88
N THR A 267 -4.36 6.17 -0.73
CA THR A 267 -4.72 7.60 -0.56
C THR A 267 -3.90 8.33 0.52
N LEU A 268 -3.62 9.61 0.32
CA LEU A 268 -2.93 10.52 1.25
C LEU A 268 -3.92 11.52 1.87
N SER A 269 -3.70 11.98 3.11
CA SER A 269 -4.55 13.04 3.67
C SER A 269 -4.27 14.37 2.98
N VAL A 270 -5.33 15.16 2.83
CA VAL A 270 -5.24 16.57 2.43
C VAL A 270 -5.78 17.40 3.58
N SER A 271 -5.17 18.55 3.85
CA SER A 271 -5.70 19.50 4.83
C SER A 271 -7.16 19.81 4.51
N GLN A 272 -8.06 19.59 5.47
CA GLN A 272 -9.49 19.81 5.26
C GLN A 272 -9.77 21.25 4.82
N ASN A 273 -10.40 21.41 3.67
CA ASN A 273 -10.84 22.71 3.19
C ASN A 273 -12.31 22.92 3.61
N GLN A 274 -12.51 23.61 4.73
CA GLN A 274 -13.85 23.91 5.26
C GLN A 274 -14.72 24.70 4.26
N GLN A 275 -14.11 25.56 3.43
CA GLN A 275 -14.82 26.30 2.39
C GLN A 275 -15.37 25.36 1.31
N LEU A 276 -14.60 24.35 0.89
CA LEU A 276 -15.09 23.34 -0.04
C LEU A 276 -16.24 22.52 0.56
N THR A 277 -16.15 22.14 1.84
CA THR A 277 -17.22 21.40 2.51
C THR A 277 -18.53 22.18 2.52
N GLN A 278 -18.47 23.47 2.89
CA GLN A 278 -19.64 24.36 2.86
C GLN A 278 -20.15 24.56 1.42
N TYR A 279 -19.25 24.71 0.46
CA TYR A 279 -19.58 24.88 -0.94
C TYR A 279 -20.33 23.67 -1.51
N LEU A 280 -19.75 22.46 -1.37
CA LEU A 280 -20.36 21.23 -1.89
C LEU A 280 -21.72 20.97 -1.25
N LYS A 281 -21.90 21.24 0.04
CA LYS A 281 -23.21 21.17 0.73
C LYS A 281 -24.25 22.05 0.04
N LYS A 282 -23.91 23.31 -0.24
CA LYS A 282 -24.82 24.26 -0.87
C LYS A 282 -25.09 23.91 -2.34
N ALA A 283 -24.06 23.48 -3.06
CA ALA A 283 -24.11 23.32 -4.52
C ALA A 283 -24.75 21.99 -4.97
N THR A 284 -24.59 20.90 -4.21
CA THR A 284 -24.95 19.55 -4.67
C THR A 284 -26.25 19.01 -4.09
N GLN A 285 -26.83 19.66 -3.07
CA GLN A 285 -27.98 19.16 -2.28
C GLN A 285 -27.79 17.72 -1.74
N LEU A 286 -26.55 17.19 -1.75
CA LEU A 286 -26.23 15.88 -1.24
C LEU A 286 -26.38 15.87 0.30
N PRO A 287 -26.74 14.74 0.92
CA PRO A 287 -26.84 14.58 2.37
C PRO A 287 -25.45 14.56 3.03
N LEU A 288 -24.69 15.64 2.87
CA LEU A 288 -23.33 15.78 3.35
C LEU A 288 -23.35 16.21 4.83
N THR A 289 -22.87 15.35 5.72
CA THR A 289 -22.57 15.69 7.12
C THR A 289 -21.50 16.78 7.22
N GLU A 290 -21.32 17.42 8.38
CA GLU A 290 -20.32 18.48 8.59
C GLU A 290 -18.86 18.05 8.36
N ASN A 291 -18.55 16.76 8.51
CA ASN A 291 -17.19 16.26 8.33
C ASN A 291 -17.02 15.55 6.99
N ILE A 292 -16.53 16.26 5.97
CA ILE A 292 -16.02 15.63 4.73
C ILE A 292 -14.54 15.34 4.92
N ILE A 293 -14.16 14.07 4.80
CA ILE A 293 -12.77 13.65 4.79
C ILE A 293 -12.31 13.63 3.34
N MET A 294 -11.37 14.51 2.99
CA MET A 294 -10.75 14.54 1.67
C MET A 294 -9.40 13.82 1.69
N ARG A 295 -9.17 12.97 0.71
CA ARG A 295 -7.93 12.23 0.53
C ARG A 295 -7.46 12.32 -0.92
N HIS A 296 -6.18 12.56 -1.14
CA HIS A 296 -5.58 12.55 -2.48
C HIS A 296 -5.29 11.10 -2.90
N LEU A 297 -5.61 10.72 -4.13
CA LEU A 297 -5.30 9.38 -4.64
C LEU A 297 -3.84 9.35 -5.11
N SER A 298 -2.97 8.68 -4.36
CA SER A 298 -1.51 8.66 -4.58
C SER A 298 -1.04 7.82 -5.77
N GLN A 299 -1.93 7.00 -6.32
CA GLN A 299 -1.57 5.97 -7.31
C GLN A 299 -1.66 6.45 -8.77
N SER A 300 -2.19 7.65 -9.05
CA SER A 300 -2.10 8.20 -10.40
C SER A 300 -0.78 8.92 -10.59
N TYR A 301 0.23 8.21 -11.07
CA TYR A 301 1.57 8.73 -11.42
C TYR A 301 1.55 9.88 -12.44
N LEU A 302 0.38 10.27 -12.95
CA LEU A 302 0.22 11.21 -14.04
C LEU A 302 -0.59 12.47 -13.70
N THR A 303 -1.31 12.57 -12.58
CA THR A 303 -2.02 13.81 -12.24
C THR A 303 -2.37 13.95 -10.74
N ASP A 304 -1.87 14.99 -10.06
CA ASP A 304 -2.23 15.43 -8.70
C ASP A 304 -3.67 15.98 -8.56
N SER A 305 -4.59 15.46 -9.38
CA SER A 305 -5.89 16.07 -9.64
C SER A 305 -7.07 15.24 -9.13
N THR A 306 -6.86 14.06 -8.54
CA THR A 306 -7.97 13.17 -8.16
C THR A 306 -8.02 12.93 -6.66
N TYR A 307 -9.19 13.14 -6.06
CA TYR A 307 -9.39 13.14 -4.62
C TYR A 307 -10.60 12.26 -4.27
N LEU A 308 -10.48 11.42 -3.26
CA LEU A 308 -11.58 10.69 -2.63
C LEU A 308 -12.18 11.57 -1.52
N LEU A 309 -13.49 11.76 -1.57
CA LEU A 309 -14.27 12.44 -0.52
C LEU A 309 -15.14 11.41 0.19
N THR A 310 -14.97 11.28 1.50
CA THR A 310 -15.83 10.44 2.34
C THR A 310 -16.72 11.33 3.20
N CYS A 311 -18.03 11.07 3.18
CA CYS A 311 -19.01 11.79 3.98
C CYS A 311 -20.04 10.80 4.57
N GLY A 312 -19.93 10.52 5.87
CA GLY A 312 -20.70 9.45 6.50
C GLY A 312 -20.46 8.11 5.81
N GLN A 313 -21.53 7.49 5.30
CA GLN A 313 -21.46 6.23 4.54
C GLN A 313 -21.27 6.42 3.03
N HIS A 314 -21.27 7.66 2.53
CA HIS A 314 -21.16 7.95 1.11
C HIS A 314 -19.73 8.32 0.72
N GLN A 315 -19.30 7.84 -0.45
CA GLN A 315 -17.99 8.12 -1.02
C GLN A 315 -18.13 8.72 -2.42
N PHE A 316 -17.31 9.73 -2.71
CA PHE A 316 -17.31 10.46 -3.97
C PHE A 316 -15.88 10.66 -4.48
N VAL A 317 -15.73 10.86 -5.79
CA VAL A 317 -14.43 11.16 -6.41
C VAL A 317 -14.50 12.55 -7.02
N LEU A 318 -13.62 13.44 -6.56
CA LEU A 318 -13.42 14.78 -7.10
C LEU A 318 -12.21 14.77 -8.04
N LYS A 319 -12.39 15.22 -9.28
CA LYS A 319 -11.31 15.33 -10.26
C LYS A 319 -11.17 16.76 -10.76
N LYS A 320 -10.03 17.39 -10.46
CA LYS A 320 -9.62 18.69 -10.98
C LYS A 320 -9.21 18.59 -12.45
N LYS A 321 -9.34 19.70 -13.16
CA LYS A 321 -9.00 19.83 -14.59
C LYS A 321 -8.16 21.08 -14.85
N PRO A 322 -7.31 21.06 -15.88
CA PRO A 322 -6.46 22.21 -16.21
C PRO A 322 -7.27 23.39 -16.78
N SER A 323 -8.42 23.14 -17.41
CA SER A 323 -9.28 24.17 -18.00
C SER A 323 -10.76 23.74 -17.99
N SER A 324 -11.67 24.72 -18.07
CA SER A 324 -13.11 24.47 -18.12
C SER A 324 -13.51 23.73 -19.39
N GLU A 325 -12.82 23.97 -20.51
CA GLU A 325 -13.00 23.22 -21.76
C GLU A 325 -12.67 21.73 -21.60
N ALA A 326 -11.53 21.43 -20.95
CA ALA A 326 -11.14 20.04 -20.68
C ALA A 326 -12.13 19.33 -19.74
N LEU A 327 -12.70 20.07 -18.78
CA LEU A 327 -13.76 19.61 -17.89
C LEU A 327 -15.04 19.28 -18.67
N GLN A 328 -15.55 20.24 -19.45
CA GLN A 328 -16.77 20.09 -20.25
C GLN A 328 -16.68 18.91 -21.21
N LYS A 329 -15.53 18.77 -21.91
CA LYS A 329 -15.28 17.67 -22.84
C LYS A 329 -15.40 16.31 -22.15
N GLU A 330 -14.75 16.11 -21.01
CA GLU A 330 -14.76 14.83 -20.30
C GLU A 330 -16.12 14.53 -19.67
N CYS A 331 -16.77 15.52 -19.04
CA CYS A 331 -18.11 15.34 -18.47
C CYS A 331 -19.16 14.99 -19.54
N ARG A 332 -19.12 15.68 -20.70
CA ARG A 332 -20.02 15.39 -21.81
C ARG A 332 -19.81 13.97 -22.34
N LEU A 333 -18.55 13.57 -22.53
CA LEU A 333 -18.23 12.22 -22.97
C LEU A 333 -18.76 11.18 -21.96
N LEU A 334 -18.49 11.33 -20.66
CA LEU A 334 -18.98 10.41 -19.63
C LEU A 334 -20.50 10.26 -19.66
N ASN A 335 -21.25 11.34 -19.91
CA ASN A 335 -22.70 11.28 -20.04
C ASN A 335 -23.14 10.46 -21.26
N VAL A 336 -22.53 10.68 -22.43
CA VAL A 336 -22.82 9.92 -23.65
C VAL A 336 -22.49 8.43 -23.47
N LEU A 337 -21.34 8.11 -22.87
CA LEU A 337 -20.94 6.73 -22.61
C LEU A 337 -21.93 6.03 -21.69
N ARG A 338 -22.42 6.73 -20.66
CA ARG A 338 -23.45 6.21 -19.76
C ARG A 338 -24.78 5.96 -20.49
N GLU A 339 -25.20 6.86 -21.37
CA GLU A 339 -26.40 6.67 -22.21
C GLU A 339 -26.26 5.47 -23.16
N ALA A 340 -25.05 5.25 -23.67
CA ALA A 340 -24.66 4.06 -24.43
C ALA A 340 -24.52 2.78 -23.57
N LYS A 341 -24.87 2.84 -22.29
CA LYS A 341 -24.81 1.74 -21.31
C LYS A 341 -23.40 1.19 -21.05
N LEU A 342 -22.35 1.98 -21.31
CA LEU A 342 -21.03 1.62 -20.84
C LEU A 342 -20.90 1.85 -19.33
N PRO A 343 -20.20 0.96 -18.61
CA PRO A 343 -19.91 1.15 -17.20
C PRO A 343 -18.92 2.31 -17.03
N VAL A 344 -19.41 3.50 -16.73
CA VAL A 344 -18.58 4.69 -16.43
C VAL A 344 -19.08 5.39 -15.16
N PRO A 345 -18.21 6.10 -14.44
CA PRO A 345 -18.62 6.87 -13.28
C PRO A 345 -19.66 7.93 -13.64
N SER A 346 -20.75 8.01 -12.86
CA SER A 346 -21.77 9.03 -13.05
C SER A 346 -21.32 10.38 -12.50
N VAL A 347 -21.29 11.39 -13.37
CA VAL A 347 -21.05 12.79 -12.98
C VAL A 347 -22.26 13.30 -12.21
N ILE A 348 -22.03 13.74 -10.98
CA ILE A 348 -23.05 14.29 -10.07
C ILE A 348 -23.06 15.82 -10.18
N TYR A 349 -21.87 16.40 -10.28
CA TYR A 349 -21.69 17.85 -10.23
C TYR A 349 -20.44 18.25 -10.99
N GLN A 350 -20.45 19.46 -11.57
CA GLN A 350 -19.29 20.07 -12.22
C GLN A 350 -19.25 21.57 -11.90
N ASP A 351 -18.03 22.10 -11.73
CA ASP A 351 -17.75 23.50 -11.48
C ASP A 351 -16.69 23.99 -12.48
N GLU A 352 -17.08 24.96 -13.30
CA GLU A 352 -16.26 25.53 -14.36
C GLU A 352 -15.47 26.76 -13.93
N MET A 353 -15.19 26.91 -12.63
CA MET A 353 -14.58 28.09 -11.96
C MET A 353 -15.55 29.18 -11.52
N SER A 354 -16.86 28.93 -11.50
CA SER A 354 -17.85 29.94 -11.08
C SER A 354 -17.72 30.32 -9.60
N SER A 355 -17.21 29.42 -8.78
CA SER A 355 -17.05 29.62 -7.33
C SER A 355 -15.62 29.94 -6.89
N ASN A 356 -14.63 29.71 -7.77
CA ASN A 356 -13.18 29.80 -7.50
C ASN A 356 -12.70 29.04 -6.23
N VAL A 357 -13.50 28.09 -5.71
CA VAL A 357 -13.25 27.43 -4.40
C VAL A 357 -11.97 26.59 -4.38
N LEU A 358 -11.61 25.98 -5.51
CA LEU A 358 -10.40 25.17 -5.65
C LEU A 358 -9.34 25.80 -6.57
N GLY A 359 -9.59 27.00 -7.09
CA GLY A 359 -8.70 27.65 -8.06
C GLY A 359 -8.54 26.91 -9.40
N THR A 360 -9.22 25.78 -9.58
CA THR A 360 -9.23 24.98 -10.81
C THR A 360 -10.62 24.39 -11.06
N PRO A 361 -11.07 24.26 -12.31
CA PRO A 361 -12.30 23.56 -12.64
C PRO A 361 -12.27 22.11 -12.13
N PHE A 362 -13.42 21.56 -11.74
CA PHE A 362 -13.50 20.17 -11.26
C PHE A 362 -14.89 19.55 -11.50
N TYR A 363 -14.96 18.23 -11.46
CA TYR A 363 -16.23 17.50 -11.33
C TYR A 363 -16.20 16.50 -10.20
N LEU A 364 -17.40 16.06 -9.80
CA LEU A 364 -17.64 15.07 -8.76
C LEU A 364 -18.39 13.87 -9.35
N THR A 365 -17.96 12.65 -9.01
CA THR A 365 -18.68 11.41 -9.32
C THR A 365 -18.95 10.60 -8.06
N PHE A 366 -19.83 9.61 -8.15
CA PHE A 366 -19.88 8.56 -7.14
C PHE A 366 -18.58 7.75 -7.17
N TYR A 367 -18.15 7.29 -5.99
CA TYR A 367 -17.11 6.29 -5.90
C TYR A 367 -17.66 4.93 -6.37
N CYS A 368 -16.93 4.27 -7.26
CA CYS A 368 -17.26 2.94 -7.75
C CYS A 368 -16.40 1.92 -6.97
N PRO A 369 -16.97 1.18 -6.00
CA PRO A 369 -16.22 0.16 -5.28
C PRO A 369 -15.90 -1.02 -6.21
N GLY A 370 -14.68 -1.53 -6.12
CA GLY A 370 -14.24 -2.67 -6.92
C GLY A 370 -12.73 -2.91 -6.85
N ARG A 371 -12.27 -3.93 -7.59
CA ARG A 371 -10.85 -4.29 -7.73
C ARG A 371 -10.23 -3.57 -8.91
N VAL A 372 -9.00 -3.08 -8.76
CA VAL A 372 -8.21 -2.52 -9.86
C VAL A 372 -6.90 -3.30 -9.92
N PHE A 373 -6.58 -3.85 -11.09
CA PHE A 373 -5.36 -4.64 -11.29
C PHE A 373 -4.22 -3.73 -11.74
N ILE A 374 -3.40 -3.30 -10.78
CA ILE A 374 -2.21 -2.47 -11.02
C ILE A 374 -1.08 -3.33 -11.61
N ASP A 375 -0.89 -4.52 -11.04
CA ASP A 375 0.01 -5.51 -11.61
C ASP A 375 -0.75 -6.33 -12.67
N HIS A 376 -0.29 -6.20 -13.91
CA HIS A 376 -0.87 -6.90 -15.06
C HIS A 376 -0.60 -8.42 -15.03
N SER A 377 0.23 -8.92 -14.09
CA SER A 377 0.35 -10.35 -13.80
C SER A 377 -0.85 -10.94 -13.03
N ILE A 378 -1.70 -10.06 -12.48
CA ILE A 378 -2.91 -10.36 -11.73
C ILE A 378 -2.60 -11.37 -10.60
N PRO A 379 -1.80 -10.98 -9.60
CA PRO A 379 -1.39 -11.88 -8.52
C PRO A 379 -2.62 -12.30 -7.70
N GLY A 380 -2.68 -13.58 -7.32
CA GLY A 380 -3.77 -14.16 -6.54
C GLY A 380 -4.89 -14.82 -7.36
N GLU A 381 -4.96 -14.59 -8.68
CA GLU A 381 -5.87 -15.30 -9.57
C GLU A 381 -5.22 -16.57 -10.16
N ASP A 382 -6.03 -17.59 -10.44
CA ASP A 382 -5.59 -18.77 -11.18
C ASP A 382 -5.48 -18.48 -12.69
N SER A 383 -4.93 -19.42 -13.47
CA SER A 383 -4.76 -19.23 -14.92
C SER A 383 -6.08 -18.99 -15.67
N ARG A 384 -7.20 -19.52 -15.18
CA ARG A 384 -8.51 -19.33 -15.81
C ARG A 384 -9.08 -17.95 -15.48
N GLY A 385 -8.98 -17.52 -14.22
CA GLY A 385 -9.37 -16.19 -13.76
C GLY A 385 -8.61 -15.10 -14.50
N LYS A 386 -7.29 -15.26 -14.65
CA LYS A 386 -6.43 -14.37 -15.45
C LYS A 386 -6.93 -14.23 -16.88
N ARG A 387 -7.17 -15.34 -17.57
CA ARG A 387 -7.69 -15.31 -18.94
C ARG A 387 -9.05 -14.61 -19.00
N CYS A 388 -9.94 -14.89 -18.06
CA CYS A 388 -11.28 -14.29 -18.02
C CYS A 388 -11.22 -12.76 -17.85
N VAL A 389 -10.35 -12.25 -16.98
CA VAL A 389 -10.13 -10.79 -16.80
C VAL A 389 -9.70 -10.13 -18.11
N TYR A 390 -8.74 -10.72 -18.84
CA TYR A 390 -8.29 -10.20 -20.13
C TYR A 390 -9.37 -10.28 -21.21
N GLU A 391 -10.14 -11.38 -21.25
CA GLU A 391 -11.28 -11.51 -22.17
C GLU A 391 -12.35 -10.45 -21.90
N THR A 392 -12.67 -10.17 -20.63
CA THR A 392 -13.60 -9.09 -20.27
C THR A 392 -13.03 -7.72 -20.64
N MET A 393 -11.75 -7.45 -20.36
CA MET A 393 -11.09 -6.21 -20.78
C MET A 393 -11.26 -5.94 -22.28
N ILE A 394 -11.03 -6.96 -23.12
CA ILE A 394 -11.17 -6.83 -24.58
C ILE A 394 -12.63 -6.69 -25.01
N LYS A 395 -13.57 -7.39 -24.38
CA LYS A 395 -15.00 -7.19 -24.63
C LYS A 395 -15.43 -5.76 -24.31
N THR A 396 -14.99 -5.21 -23.18
CA THR A 396 -15.26 -3.81 -22.82
C THR A 396 -14.65 -2.85 -23.85
N LEU A 397 -13.43 -3.11 -24.33
CA LEU A 397 -12.84 -2.29 -25.40
C LEU A 397 -13.65 -2.34 -26.70
N CYS A 398 -14.14 -3.54 -27.08
CA CYS A 398 -15.01 -3.69 -28.25
C CYS A 398 -16.32 -2.92 -28.09
N GLN A 399 -16.91 -2.89 -26.89
CA GLN A 399 -18.10 -2.07 -26.60
C GLN A 399 -17.81 -0.58 -26.80
N ILE A 400 -16.64 -0.10 -26.35
CA ILE A 400 -16.21 1.30 -26.57
C ILE A 400 -16.11 1.62 -28.06
N HIS A 401 -15.45 0.75 -28.83
CA HIS A 401 -15.24 0.96 -30.27
C HIS A 401 -16.49 0.78 -31.13
N ARG A 402 -17.58 0.22 -30.57
CA ARG A 402 -18.90 0.11 -31.22
C ARG A 402 -19.78 1.34 -31.00
N ILE A 403 -19.38 2.29 -30.16
CA ILE A 403 -20.15 3.53 -29.95
C ILE A 403 -20.22 4.32 -31.25
N ASP A 404 -21.41 4.81 -31.55
CA ASP A 404 -21.63 5.74 -32.65
C ASP A 404 -20.97 7.09 -32.35
N LEU A 405 -19.95 7.43 -33.13
CA LEU A 405 -19.22 8.68 -33.02
C LEU A 405 -20.10 9.92 -33.16
N GLU A 406 -21.18 9.85 -33.95
CA GLU A 406 -22.09 10.98 -34.14
C GLU A 406 -22.75 11.43 -32.83
N THR A 407 -22.89 10.50 -31.87
CA THR A 407 -23.44 10.78 -30.53
C THR A 407 -22.41 11.38 -29.57
N THR A 408 -21.11 11.20 -29.82
CA THR A 408 -20.04 11.53 -28.86
C THR A 408 -19.62 13.00 -28.86
N SER A 409 -20.07 13.80 -29.84
CA SER A 409 -19.72 15.21 -30.02
C SER A 409 -18.22 15.54 -30.12
N LEU A 410 -17.36 14.53 -30.11
CA LEU A 410 -15.96 14.67 -30.50
C LEU A 410 -15.94 15.06 -31.97
N GLU A 411 -15.06 15.99 -32.34
CA GLU A 411 -14.91 16.39 -33.72
C GLU A 411 -14.60 15.16 -34.56
N ASN A 412 -15.56 14.80 -35.42
CA ASN A 412 -15.36 13.83 -36.47
C ASN A 412 -14.48 14.48 -37.53
N HIS A 413 -13.16 14.49 -37.30
CA HIS A 413 -12.21 14.67 -38.39
C HIS A 413 -12.39 13.46 -39.31
N ARG A 414 -13.35 13.55 -40.23
CA ARG A 414 -13.57 12.61 -41.33
C ARG A 414 -12.42 12.77 -42.33
N ASP A 415 -11.18 12.63 -41.87
CA ASP A 415 -10.03 12.60 -42.77
C ASP A 415 -10.02 11.25 -43.47
N GLN A 416 -10.19 11.32 -44.77
CA GLN A 416 -10.32 10.21 -45.71
C GLN A 416 -9.00 9.41 -45.81
N GLY A 417 -8.69 8.62 -44.78
CA GLY A 417 -7.60 7.62 -44.81
C GLY A 417 -6.20 8.08 -44.35
N GLN A 418 -6.06 9.29 -43.78
CA GLN A 418 -4.77 9.83 -43.31
C GLN A 418 -4.68 9.96 -41.77
N LEU A 419 -5.52 9.26 -41.00
CA LEU A 419 -5.57 9.40 -39.54
C LEU A 419 -4.22 9.06 -38.88
N MET A 420 -3.63 7.92 -39.23
CA MET A 420 -2.36 7.50 -38.65
C MET A 420 -1.19 8.38 -39.09
N GLU A 421 -1.22 8.89 -40.32
CA GLU A 421 -0.19 9.83 -40.81
C GLU A 421 -0.21 11.13 -40.00
N SER A 422 -1.40 11.70 -39.81
CA SER A 422 -1.61 12.92 -39.02
C SER A 422 -1.18 12.73 -37.57
N GLU A 423 -1.53 11.59 -36.95
CA GLU A 423 -1.11 11.29 -35.58
C GLU A 423 0.42 11.12 -35.48
N VAL A 424 1.06 10.38 -36.40
CA VAL A 424 2.53 10.25 -36.42
C VAL A 424 3.20 11.61 -36.53
N LYS A 425 2.77 12.46 -37.48
CA LYS A 425 3.32 13.81 -37.67
C LYS A 425 3.15 14.69 -36.43
N LYS A 426 1.96 14.68 -35.82
CA LYS A 426 1.65 15.43 -34.60
C LYS A 426 2.55 15.02 -33.42
N TRP A 427 2.72 13.71 -33.20
CA TRP A 427 3.58 13.22 -32.12
C TRP A 427 5.07 13.44 -32.43
N ALA A 428 5.49 13.37 -33.69
CA ALA A 428 6.85 13.72 -34.11
C ALA A 428 7.17 15.20 -33.85
N GLN A 429 6.26 16.10 -34.23
CA GLN A 429 6.39 17.53 -33.93
C GLN A 429 6.48 17.78 -32.41
N LYS A 430 5.61 17.12 -31.63
CA LYS A 430 5.63 17.22 -30.16
C LYS A 430 6.93 16.70 -29.55
N PHE A 431 7.45 15.59 -30.05
CA PHE A 431 8.74 15.05 -29.62
C PHE A 431 9.88 16.03 -29.94
N LYS A 432 9.96 16.52 -31.18
CA LYS A 432 11.01 17.47 -31.60
C LYS A 432 10.98 18.78 -30.83
N ALA A 433 9.79 19.32 -30.53
CA ALA A 433 9.66 20.51 -29.67
C ALA A 433 10.16 20.28 -28.23
N ASN A 434 10.14 19.03 -27.76
CA ASN A 434 10.56 18.64 -26.41
C ASN A 434 11.90 17.90 -26.39
N GLU A 435 12.62 17.85 -27.50
CA GLU A 435 13.93 17.20 -27.59
C GLU A 435 14.93 17.93 -26.67
N ILE A 436 15.67 17.14 -25.89
CA ILE A 436 16.72 17.62 -24.96
C ILE A 436 18.10 17.25 -25.51
N GLN A 437 18.21 16.05 -26.07
CA GLN A 437 19.39 15.54 -26.74
C GLN A 437 18.95 14.72 -27.97
N PRO A 438 19.78 14.62 -29.02
CA PRO A 438 19.48 13.79 -30.19
C PRO A 438 19.28 12.32 -29.81
N ILE A 439 18.22 11.70 -30.33
CA ILE A 439 17.95 10.27 -30.13
C ILE A 439 17.77 9.62 -31.52
N PRO A 440 18.86 9.11 -32.13
CA PRO A 440 18.81 8.56 -33.49
C PRO A 440 17.81 7.41 -33.67
N ALA A 441 17.49 6.68 -32.58
CA ALA A 441 16.46 5.64 -32.61
C ALA A 441 15.05 6.21 -32.84
N MET A 442 14.73 7.37 -32.24
CA MET A 442 13.43 8.03 -32.42
C MET A 442 13.31 8.62 -33.83
N ASP A 443 14.40 9.15 -34.39
CA ASP A 443 14.40 9.65 -35.78
C ASP A 443 14.11 8.51 -36.78
N ARG A 444 14.82 7.39 -36.66
CA ARG A 444 14.55 6.19 -37.47
C ARG A 444 13.12 5.67 -37.29
N LEU A 445 12.57 5.77 -36.08
CA LEU A 445 11.21 5.33 -35.76
C LEU A 445 10.16 6.20 -36.46
N ILE A 446 10.37 7.52 -36.47
CA ILE A 446 9.51 8.47 -37.17
C ILE A 446 9.52 8.15 -38.68
N ASP A 447 10.71 7.98 -39.26
CA ASP A 447 10.85 7.66 -40.68
C ASP A 447 10.18 6.32 -41.03
N TRP A 448 10.41 5.29 -40.21
CA TRP A 448 9.79 3.98 -40.40
C TRP A 448 8.26 4.06 -40.31
N LEU A 449 7.71 4.78 -39.34
CA LEU A 449 6.26 4.94 -39.18
C LEU A 449 5.62 5.64 -40.38
N LEU A 450 6.28 6.65 -40.95
CA LEU A 450 5.78 7.35 -42.14
C LEU A 450 5.84 6.48 -43.41
N LEU A 451 6.79 5.54 -43.49
CA LEU A 451 6.94 4.62 -44.63
C LEU A 451 6.00 3.41 -44.56
N HIS A 452 5.53 3.01 -43.39
CA HIS A 452 4.78 1.76 -43.16
C HIS A 452 3.32 1.98 -42.74
N LEU A 453 2.71 3.09 -43.17
CA LEU A 453 1.34 3.45 -42.80
C LEU A 453 0.32 2.36 -43.19
N PRO A 454 -0.68 2.07 -42.31
CA PRO A 454 -1.75 1.13 -42.62
C PRO A 454 -2.63 1.61 -43.78
N LYS A 455 -2.91 0.71 -44.72
CA LYS A 455 -3.76 1.00 -45.89
C LYS A 455 -5.24 1.17 -45.54
N TYR A 456 -5.72 0.38 -44.59
CA TYR A 456 -7.12 0.40 -44.15
C TYR A 456 -7.16 0.93 -42.73
N GLN A 457 -7.91 2.02 -42.53
CA GLN A 457 -8.07 2.68 -41.25
C GLN A 457 -9.56 2.86 -40.99
N LYS A 458 -9.98 2.64 -39.75
CA LYS A 458 -11.36 2.84 -39.31
C LYS A 458 -11.39 3.94 -38.26
N THR A 459 -12.37 4.83 -38.33
CA THR A 459 -12.55 5.88 -37.34
C THR A 459 -13.47 5.39 -36.23
N THR A 460 -12.99 5.28 -34.99
CA THR A 460 -13.80 4.98 -33.80
C THR A 460 -13.44 5.90 -32.64
N LEU A 461 -14.25 5.87 -31.59
CA LEU A 461 -13.90 6.47 -30.31
C LEU A 461 -12.69 5.72 -29.74
N LEU A 462 -11.63 6.46 -29.38
CA LEU A 462 -10.49 5.94 -28.65
C LEU A 462 -10.56 6.42 -27.20
N HIS A 463 -10.32 5.50 -26.28
CA HIS A 463 -10.05 5.81 -24.89
C HIS A 463 -8.69 6.51 -24.74
N GLY A 464 -7.68 6.09 -25.52
CA GLY A 464 -6.37 6.73 -25.62
C GLY A 464 -5.33 6.25 -24.61
N ASN A 465 -5.76 5.71 -23.45
CA ASN A 465 -4.90 5.08 -22.45
C ASN A 465 -5.54 3.80 -21.86
N PHE A 466 -6.10 2.94 -22.72
CA PHE A 466 -6.87 1.79 -22.23
C PHE A 466 -5.93 0.68 -21.71
N SER A 467 -6.05 0.34 -20.42
CA SER A 467 -5.27 -0.70 -19.73
C SER A 467 -6.01 -1.18 -18.49
N LEU A 468 -5.55 -2.30 -17.90
CA LEU A 468 -6.13 -2.88 -16.67
C LEU A 468 -6.18 -1.88 -15.50
N ASN A 469 -5.22 -0.96 -15.43
CA ASN A 469 -5.16 0.10 -14.41
C ASN A 469 -6.36 1.06 -14.44
N ASN A 470 -7.05 1.12 -15.57
CA ASN A 470 -8.19 2.01 -15.81
C ASN A 470 -9.54 1.27 -15.75
N LEU A 471 -9.54 0.01 -15.34
CA LEU A 471 -10.75 -0.79 -15.18
C LEU A 471 -10.99 -1.11 -13.70
N VAL A 472 -12.19 -0.77 -13.24
CA VAL A 472 -12.71 -1.20 -11.94
C VAL A 472 -13.54 -2.45 -12.16
N PHE A 473 -13.05 -3.57 -11.67
CA PHE A 473 -13.73 -4.87 -11.68
C PHE A 473 -14.59 -5.06 -10.44
N ASP A 474 -15.60 -5.91 -10.54
CA ASP A 474 -16.34 -6.37 -9.37
C ASP A 474 -15.44 -7.11 -8.37
N SER A 475 -15.82 -7.13 -7.08
CA SER A 475 -15.07 -7.80 -6.03
C SER A 475 -15.05 -9.32 -6.16
N GLU A 476 -16.12 -9.92 -6.71
CA GLU A 476 -16.30 -11.37 -6.74
C GLU A 476 -16.21 -11.97 -8.14
N ASN A 477 -16.49 -11.16 -9.17
CA ASN A 477 -16.55 -11.60 -10.56
C ASN A 477 -15.71 -10.69 -11.48
N PRO A 478 -15.37 -11.15 -12.69
CA PRO A 478 -14.51 -10.40 -13.60
C PRO A 478 -15.26 -9.34 -14.42
N ASP A 479 -16.44 -8.90 -13.99
CA ASP A 479 -17.23 -7.89 -14.69
C ASP A 479 -16.69 -6.48 -14.41
N VAL A 480 -16.68 -5.63 -15.44
CA VAL A 480 -16.23 -4.23 -15.34
C VAL A 480 -17.37 -3.36 -14.80
N ARG A 481 -17.15 -2.79 -13.62
CA ARG A 481 -18.04 -1.82 -12.95
C ARG A 481 -17.83 -0.39 -13.42
N ALA A 482 -16.60 -0.02 -13.80
CA ALA A 482 -16.30 1.30 -14.34
C ALA A 482 -15.04 1.32 -15.21
N VAL A 483 -15.09 2.06 -16.32
CA VAL A 483 -13.94 2.47 -17.13
C VAL A 483 -13.53 3.89 -16.76
N LEU A 484 -12.31 4.06 -16.28
CA LEU A 484 -11.70 5.31 -15.84
C LEU A 484 -10.69 5.83 -16.87
N GLY A 485 -10.22 7.07 -16.74
CA GLY A 485 -9.04 7.54 -17.50
C GLY A 485 -9.33 8.21 -18.85
N TRP A 486 -10.54 8.68 -19.08
CA TRP A 486 -10.99 9.32 -20.34
C TRP A 486 -10.35 10.67 -20.71
N SER A 487 -9.37 11.17 -19.98
CA SER A 487 -8.77 12.48 -20.25
C SER A 487 -7.98 12.56 -21.56
N LEU A 488 -7.55 11.41 -22.10
CA LEU A 488 -6.85 11.29 -23.37
C LEU A 488 -7.75 10.81 -24.51
N SER A 489 -9.07 10.77 -24.29
CA SER A 489 -10.03 10.29 -25.28
C SER A 489 -10.01 11.14 -26.54
N THR A 490 -10.03 10.47 -27.69
CA THR A 490 -9.99 11.11 -29.01
C THR A 490 -10.65 10.21 -30.04
N VAL A 491 -10.57 10.59 -31.31
CA VAL A 491 -11.10 9.84 -32.44
C VAL A 491 -9.93 9.34 -33.26
N GLY A 492 -9.92 8.07 -33.65
CA GLY A 492 -8.81 7.49 -34.41
C GLY A 492 -9.00 6.00 -34.69
N ASP A 493 -7.90 5.34 -35.09
CA ASP A 493 -7.92 3.91 -35.41
C ASP A 493 -8.01 3.04 -34.15
N PRO A 494 -9.03 2.16 -34.03
CA PRO A 494 -9.23 1.34 -32.83
C PRO A 494 -8.02 0.46 -32.48
N LEU A 495 -7.19 0.09 -33.46
CA LEU A 495 -6.03 -0.74 -33.21
C LEU A 495 -4.97 -0.05 -32.35
N VAL A 496 -5.00 1.28 -32.24
CA VAL A 496 -4.15 2.03 -31.30
C VAL A 496 -4.45 1.66 -29.85
N ASP A 497 -5.73 1.54 -29.47
CA ASP A 497 -6.08 1.15 -28.10
C ASP A 497 -5.81 -0.35 -27.85
N VAL A 498 -6.02 -1.21 -28.84
CA VAL A 498 -5.66 -2.64 -28.77
C VAL A 498 -4.14 -2.81 -28.55
N ALA A 499 -3.34 -2.07 -29.32
CA ALA A 499 -1.89 -2.04 -29.14
C ALA A 499 -1.50 -1.50 -27.76
N THR A 500 -2.20 -0.47 -27.26
CA THR A 500 -1.97 0.08 -25.91
C THR A 500 -2.16 -0.97 -24.82
N CYS A 501 -3.17 -1.85 -24.92
CA CYS A 501 -3.34 -2.98 -24.00
C CYS A 501 -2.13 -3.91 -23.97
N CYS A 502 -1.58 -4.18 -25.16
CA CYS A 502 -0.51 -5.15 -25.35
C CYS A 502 0.86 -4.61 -24.94
N MET A 503 1.05 -3.29 -24.81
CA MET A 503 2.35 -2.69 -24.49
C MET A 503 3.02 -3.29 -23.26
N SER A 504 2.23 -3.61 -22.24
CA SER A 504 2.75 -4.18 -20.99
C SER A 504 3.44 -5.53 -21.14
N HIS A 505 3.14 -6.28 -22.20
CA HIS A 505 3.80 -7.56 -22.49
C HIS A 505 5.26 -7.38 -22.94
N PHE A 506 5.61 -6.20 -23.46
CA PHE A 506 6.93 -5.91 -24.03
C PHE A 506 7.76 -4.95 -23.19
N LEU A 507 7.20 -4.40 -22.11
CA LEU A 507 7.97 -3.59 -21.16
C LEU A 507 8.86 -4.50 -20.30
N PRO A 508 10.12 -4.09 -20.03
CA PRO A 508 11.02 -4.87 -19.20
C PRO A 508 10.48 -4.96 -17.78
N ALA A 509 10.67 -6.13 -17.17
CA ALA A 509 10.36 -6.41 -15.79
C ALA A 509 10.81 -5.29 -14.83
N THR A 510 9.87 -4.73 -14.07
CA THR A 510 10.20 -4.11 -12.77
C THR A 510 10.29 -5.22 -11.72
N ALA A 511 10.73 -4.91 -10.50
CA ALA A 511 10.74 -5.88 -9.39
C ALA A 511 9.36 -6.57 -9.13
N SER A 512 8.28 -6.05 -9.71
CA SER A 512 6.91 -6.56 -9.61
C SER A 512 6.28 -7.03 -10.93
N THR A 513 6.98 -7.05 -12.07
CA THR A 513 6.43 -7.52 -13.36
C THR A 513 7.45 -8.40 -14.07
N GLN A 514 7.07 -9.54 -14.65
CA GLN A 514 7.97 -10.43 -15.41
C GLN A 514 7.70 -10.28 -16.92
N PRO A 515 8.69 -10.37 -17.84
CA PRO A 515 8.50 -10.03 -19.25
C PRO A 515 7.73 -11.11 -20.05
N GLY A 516 7.20 -10.67 -21.20
CA GLY A 516 6.30 -11.32 -22.18
C GLY A 516 6.42 -12.79 -22.57
N ARG A 517 7.41 -13.56 -22.11
CA ARG A 517 7.45 -15.03 -22.28
C ARG A 517 6.93 -15.81 -21.07
N PHE A 518 6.80 -15.18 -19.90
CA PHE A 518 6.28 -15.84 -18.69
C PHE A 518 4.75 -15.83 -18.59
N PHE A 519 4.07 -14.96 -19.35
CA PHE A 519 2.62 -14.76 -19.25
C PHE A 519 1.78 -15.91 -19.80
N ALA A 520 2.19 -16.54 -20.92
CA ALA A 520 1.47 -17.67 -21.49
C ALA A 520 1.42 -18.88 -20.54
N MET A 521 2.52 -19.16 -19.82
CA MET A 521 2.57 -20.22 -18.80
C MET A 521 1.72 -19.91 -17.56
N MET A 522 1.32 -18.65 -17.37
CA MET A 522 0.47 -18.21 -16.25
C MET A 522 -1.00 -18.05 -16.62
N GLY A 523 -1.42 -18.35 -17.86
CA GLY A 523 -2.80 -18.20 -18.33
C GLY A 523 -3.16 -16.79 -18.80
N ILE A 524 -2.18 -15.91 -18.99
CA ILE A 524 -2.38 -14.57 -19.55
C ILE A 524 -2.23 -14.64 -21.06
N PRO A 525 -3.21 -14.16 -21.86
CA PRO A 525 -3.14 -14.20 -23.32
C PRO A 525 -1.92 -13.48 -23.89
N SER A 526 -1.32 -13.99 -24.97
CA SER A 526 -0.28 -13.27 -25.71
C SER A 526 -0.84 -12.02 -26.39
N ALA A 527 0.05 -11.14 -26.88
CA ALA A 527 -0.37 -9.95 -27.63
C ALA A 527 -1.15 -10.33 -28.91
N GLU A 528 -0.74 -11.41 -29.58
CA GLU A 528 -1.42 -11.99 -30.74
C GLU A 528 -2.78 -12.57 -30.36
N GLU A 529 -2.88 -13.28 -29.23
CA GLU A 529 -4.17 -13.78 -28.74
C GLU A 529 -5.13 -12.65 -28.36
N ILE A 530 -4.63 -11.57 -27.74
CA ILE A 530 -5.41 -10.36 -27.44
C ILE A 530 -5.95 -9.73 -28.71
N PHE A 531 -5.09 -9.56 -29.71
CA PHE A 531 -5.47 -9.04 -31.02
C PHE A 531 -6.52 -9.95 -31.69
N ASP A 532 -6.33 -11.26 -31.66
CA ASP A 532 -7.28 -12.22 -32.23
C ASP A 532 -8.62 -12.24 -31.50
N LEU A 533 -8.64 -12.08 -30.17
CA LEU A 533 -9.88 -11.93 -29.40
C LEU A 533 -10.64 -10.69 -29.85
N TYR A 534 -9.95 -9.54 -29.96
CA TYR A 534 -10.53 -8.30 -30.44
C TYR A 534 -11.07 -8.43 -31.86
N ARG A 535 -10.27 -9.02 -32.76
CA ARG A 535 -10.63 -9.26 -34.16
C ARG A 535 -11.90 -10.11 -34.28
N LYS A 536 -11.97 -11.22 -33.55
CA LYS A 536 -13.14 -12.12 -33.54
C LYS A 536 -14.38 -11.41 -33.00
N GLU A 537 -14.25 -10.70 -31.89
CA GLU A 537 -15.36 -9.97 -31.28
C GLU A 537 -15.87 -8.85 -32.19
N MET A 538 -14.98 -8.14 -32.89
CA MET A 538 -15.36 -7.07 -33.82
C MET A 538 -15.72 -7.55 -35.23
N GLY A 539 -15.66 -8.86 -35.50
CA GLY A 539 -15.94 -9.43 -36.82
C GLY A 539 -14.98 -8.97 -37.91
N LEU A 540 -13.72 -8.70 -37.56
CA LEU A 540 -12.71 -8.18 -38.49
C LEU A 540 -11.97 -9.33 -39.20
N GLU A 541 -11.60 -9.09 -40.46
CA GLU A 541 -10.64 -9.93 -41.17
C GLU A 541 -9.23 -9.79 -40.57
N TYR A 542 -8.32 -10.69 -40.93
CA TYR A 542 -6.94 -10.59 -40.48
C TYR A 542 -6.28 -9.34 -41.07
N ILE A 543 -5.74 -8.49 -40.21
CA ILE A 543 -5.08 -7.25 -40.61
C ILE A 543 -3.58 -7.49 -40.64
N PRO A 544 -2.94 -7.51 -41.82
CA PRO A 544 -1.50 -7.67 -41.91
C PRO A 544 -0.80 -6.44 -41.30
N ASN A 545 0.36 -6.67 -40.69
CA ASN A 545 1.20 -5.61 -40.09
C ASN A 545 0.52 -4.82 -38.95
N TRP A 546 -0.32 -5.45 -38.13
CA TRP A 546 -0.86 -4.80 -36.92
C TRP A 546 0.24 -4.37 -35.92
N GLN A 547 1.44 -4.95 -36.05
CA GLN A 547 2.65 -4.54 -35.32
C GLN A 547 2.96 -3.05 -35.51
N PHE A 548 2.58 -2.43 -36.64
CA PHE A 548 2.67 -0.98 -36.82
C PHE A 548 2.06 -0.21 -35.63
N TYR A 549 0.89 -0.61 -35.15
CA TYR A 549 0.20 0.07 -34.06
C TYR A 549 0.95 -0.10 -32.72
N MET A 550 1.58 -1.26 -32.50
CA MET A 550 2.48 -1.47 -31.35
C MET A 550 3.65 -0.48 -31.39
N VAL A 551 4.32 -0.39 -32.54
CA VAL A 551 5.46 0.52 -32.75
C VAL A 551 5.03 1.98 -32.53
N PHE A 552 3.88 2.37 -33.08
CA PHE A 552 3.30 3.70 -32.88
C PHE A 552 3.02 4.00 -31.39
N CYS A 553 2.45 3.04 -30.66
CA CYS A 553 2.17 3.22 -29.23
C CYS A 553 3.44 3.40 -28.40
N PHE A 554 4.52 2.67 -28.70
CA PHE A 554 5.83 2.90 -28.06
C PHE A 554 6.42 4.26 -28.41
N PHE A 555 6.36 4.66 -29.68
CA PHE A 555 6.77 6.00 -30.13
C PHE A 555 6.03 7.11 -29.36
N ARG A 556 4.70 7.01 -29.29
CA ARG A 556 3.84 7.94 -28.56
C ARG A 556 4.22 8.02 -27.08
N GLN A 557 4.44 6.87 -26.44
CA GLN A 557 4.83 6.80 -25.03
C GLN A 557 6.21 7.43 -24.77
N ALA A 558 7.18 7.19 -25.66
CA ALA A 558 8.50 7.82 -25.58
C ALA A 558 8.39 9.36 -25.71
N ALA A 559 7.56 9.87 -26.62
CA ALA A 559 7.31 11.30 -26.77
C ALA A 559 6.66 11.94 -25.53
N ILE A 560 5.73 11.25 -24.87
CA ILE A 560 5.13 11.69 -23.60
C ILE A 560 6.20 11.74 -22.50
N LEU A 561 6.99 10.68 -22.35
CA LEU A 561 8.06 10.62 -21.34
C LEU A 561 9.10 11.72 -21.53
N GLN A 562 9.50 12.01 -22.78
CA GLN A 562 10.40 13.10 -23.11
C GLN A 562 9.84 14.46 -22.66
N THR A 563 8.55 14.70 -22.92
CA THR A 563 7.86 15.94 -22.52
C THR A 563 7.83 16.09 -20.99
N ASN A 564 7.52 15.00 -20.29
CA ASN A 564 7.49 14.97 -18.82
C ASN A 564 8.90 15.19 -18.25
N TYR A 565 9.91 14.57 -18.85
CA TYR A 565 11.30 14.72 -18.43
C TYR A 565 11.78 16.18 -18.61
N LYS A 566 11.52 16.81 -19.77
CA LYS A 566 11.84 18.23 -20.01
C LYS A 566 11.15 19.15 -19.00
N THR A 567 9.89 18.87 -18.67
CA THR A 567 9.15 19.62 -17.66
C THR A 567 9.77 19.44 -16.26
N SER A 568 10.16 18.21 -15.91
CA SER A 568 10.81 17.91 -14.63
C SER A 568 12.20 18.55 -14.48
N LEU A 569 12.93 18.77 -15.58
CA LEU A 569 14.21 19.49 -15.53
C LEU A 569 14.03 20.98 -15.20
N LYS A 570 12.88 21.57 -15.55
CA LYS A 570 12.54 22.95 -15.18
C LYS A 570 12.07 23.08 -13.72
N VAL A 571 11.59 21.98 -13.13
CA VAL A 571 11.07 21.90 -11.76
C VAL A 571 12.01 21.01 -10.95
N THR A 572 13.14 21.55 -10.48
CA THR A 572 14.25 20.78 -9.90
C THR A 572 13.81 19.70 -8.86
N ARG A 573 14.28 18.46 -9.10
CA ARG A 573 14.24 17.19 -8.30
C ARG A 573 12.95 16.33 -8.35
N ASN A 574 12.86 15.40 -9.31
CA ASN A 574 12.99 13.93 -9.07
C ASN A 574 12.82 13.03 -10.32
N THR A 575 13.63 11.97 -10.35
CA THR A 575 13.54 10.65 -11.01
C THR A 575 12.64 10.46 -12.25
N ASN A 576 13.16 10.66 -13.46
CA ASN A 576 12.56 10.12 -14.70
C ASN A 576 13.56 9.63 -15.76
N LYS A 577 14.87 9.61 -15.46
CA LYS A 577 15.91 9.27 -16.45
C LYS A 577 15.89 7.78 -16.86
N GLN A 578 15.72 6.86 -15.90
CA GLN A 578 15.77 5.41 -16.16
C GLN A 578 14.56 4.86 -16.94
N ALA A 579 13.35 5.42 -16.75
CA ALA A 579 12.16 4.97 -17.48
C ALA A 579 12.22 5.35 -18.97
N PHE A 580 12.79 6.52 -19.26
CA PHE A 580 12.99 7.01 -20.61
C PHE A 580 14.04 6.21 -21.38
N GLU A 581 15.20 5.95 -20.77
CA GLU A 581 16.28 5.14 -21.37
C GLU A 581 15.79 3.72 -21.68
N LYS A 582 15.02 3.08 -20.79
CA LYS A 582 14.45 1.74 -21.00
C LYS A 582 13.40 1.65 -22.12
N CYS A 583 12.63 2.70 -22.37
CA CYS A 583 11.59 2.69 -23.41
C CYS A 583 12.20 2.77 -24.81
N CYS A 584 13.30 3.53 -24.97
CA CYS A 584 13.96 3.74 -26.26
C CYS A 584 14.90 2.59 -26.66
N THR A 585 15.47 1.85 -25.71
CA THR A 585 16.42 0.76 -26.00
C THR A 585 15.77 -0.62 -26.21
N ASN A 586 14.49 -0.80 -25.84
CA ASN A 586 13.84 -2.12 -25.81
C ASN A 586 12.81 -2.35 -26.93
N ILE A 587 12.92 -1.67 -28.08
CA ILE A 587 12.16 -2.08 -29.27
C ILE A 587 12.73 -3.43 -29.71
N HIS A 588 11.97 -4.51 -29.44
CA HIS A 588 12.39 -5.87 -29.76
C HIS A 588 12.62 -6.00 -31.29
N PRO A 589 13.67 -6.72 -31.75
CA PRO A 589 13.96 -6.85 -33.18
C PRO A 589 12.81 -7.44 -34.01
N GLY A 590 11.91 -8.20 -33.37
CA GLY A 590 10.71 -8.76 -34.00
C GLY A 590 9.54 -7.77 -34.17
N CYS A 591 9.68 -6.52 -33.72
CA CYS A 591 8.69 -5.45 -33.96
C CYS A 591 9.08 -4.49 -35.10
N VAL A 592 10.30 -4.60 -35.66
CA VAL A 592 10.81 -3.74 -36.75
C VAL A 592 10.77 -4.47 -38.08
#